data_AF-A0A1W1GX27-F1
#
_entry.id   AF-A0A1W1GX27-F1
#
_cell.length_a   1.000
_cell.length_b   1.000
_cell.length_c   1.000
_cell.angle_alpha   90.00
_cell.angle_beta   90.00
_cell.angle_gamma   90.00
#
_symmetry.space_group_name_H-M   'P 1'
#
loop_
_entity.id
_entity.type
_entity.pdbx_description
1 polymer ?
#
loop_
_entity_poly.entity_id
_entity_poly.type
_entity_poly.pdbx_seq_one_letter_code
_entity_poly.pdbx_strand_id
1 'polypeptide(L)'
;MKDAGHARPADLARAAETTTATVSNWLNDHVKANHVKAEQLFRIADAVKLDPRELLFGPLGRGVGERGTAYMHMPSEAHLDVWQAAYELVAHILDERGLEVGYRREATLGLMAHDLLMEGVSRGKVARVVMTALP
;
A
#
# COMPACT_ATOMS: atom_id res chain seq x y z
N MET A 1 -11.09 25.29 29.88
CA MET A 1 -11.70 24.51 28.78
C MET A 1 -11.00 23.17 28.75
N LYS A 2 -11.71 22.05 28.94
CA LYS A 2 -11.13 20.71 28.99
C LYS A 2 -10.69 20.30 27.60
N ASP A 3 -9.43 19.85 27.48
CA ASP A 3 -8.84 19.36 26.25
C ASP A 3 -9.73 18.29 25.61
N ALA A 4 -9.95 18.43 24.31
CA ALA A 4 -10.68 17.46 23.50
C ALA A 4 -9.90 16.13 23.43
N GLY A 5 -10.16 15.26 24.42
CA GLY A 5 -10.51 13.86 24.23
C GLY A 5 -9.55 12.95 23.46
N HIS A 6 -8.24 13.16 23.50
CA HIS A 6 -7.31 12.09 23.10
C HIS A 6 -7.29 11.06 24.24
N ALA A 7 -7.97 9.93 24.05
CA ALA A 7 -7.96 8.84 25.02
C ALA A 7 -6.50 8.44 25.28
N ARG A 8 -6.05 8.52 26.53
CA ARG A 8 -4.68 8.11 26.88
C ARG A 8 -4.52 6.63 26.50
N PRO A 9 -3.32 6.17 26.09
CA PRO A 9 -3.11 4.76 25.72
C PRO A 9 -3.62 3.75 26.76
N ALA A 10 -3.56 4.11 28.03
CA ALA A 10 -4.10 3.32 29.14
C ALA A 10 -5.65 3.22 29.13
N ASP A 11 -6.35 4.28 28.74
CA ASP A 11 -7.81 4.28 28.64
C ASP A 11 -8.27 3.44 27.44
N LEU A 12 -7.55 3.52 26.32
CA LEU A 12 -7.79 2.67 25.16
C LEU A 12 -7.48 1.19 25.47
N ALA A 13 -6.40 0.91 26.20
CA ALA A 13 -6.07 -0.45 26.62
C ALA A 13 -7.17 -1.06 27.49
N ARG A 14 -7.74 -0.25 28.40
CA ARG A 14 -8.88 -0.66 29.23
C ARG A 14 -10.13 -0.94 28.40
N ALA A 15 -10.45 -0.06 27.44
CA ALA A 15 -11.61 -0.21 26.58
C ALA A 15 -11.50 -1.42 25.64
N ALA A 16 -10.29 -1.75 25.18
CA ALA A 16 -10.01 -2.87 24.29
C ALA A 16 -9.64 -4.18 25.03
N GLU A 17 -9.78 -4.21 26.36
CA GLU A 17 -9.44 -5.36 27.21
C GLU A 17 -8.04 -5.94 26.90
N THR A 18 -7.06 -5.05 26.77
CA THR A 18 -5.69 -5.38 26.38
C THR A 18 -4.67 -4.60 27.22
N THR A 19 -3.39 -4.70 26.87
CA THR A 19 -2.32 -4.01 27.61
C THR A 19 -1.96 -2.67 26.99
N THR A 20 -1.50 -1.72 27.81
CA THR A 20 -0.97 -0.43 27.33
C THR A 20 0.20 -0.62 26.36
N ALA A 21 1.03 -1.65 26.57
CA ALA A 21 2.13 -1.99 25.66
C ALA A 21 1.61 -2.41 24.28
N THR A 22 0.54 -3.22 24.23
CA THR A 22 -0.13 -3.60 23.00
C THR A 22 -0.65 -2.37 22.25
N VAL A 23 -1.38 -1.48 22.94
CA VAL A 23 -1.88 -0.24 22.34
C VAL A 23 -0.74 0.65 21.86
N SER A 24 0.34 0.76 22.64
CA SER A 24 1.52 1.53 22.25
C SER A 24 2.18 0.96 20.99
N ASN A 25 2.22 -0.37 20.82
CA ASN A 25 2.75 -0.95 19.59
C ASN A 25 1.91 -0.58 18.38
N TRP A 26 0.58 -0.53 18.52
CA TRP A 26 -0.32 -0.07 17.46
C TRP A 26 -0.12 1.41 17.13
N LEU A 27 -0.02 2.27 18.14
CA LEU A 27 0.15 3.72 17.94
C LEU A 27 1.49 4.12 17.33
N ASN A 28 2.49 3.24 17.38
CA ASN A 28 3.82 3.49 16.80
C ASN A 28 4.10 2.60 15.58
N ASP A 29 3.08 1.99 14.97
CA ASP A 29 3.21 1.10 13.80
C ASP A 29 4.21 -0.07 13.97
N HIS A 30 4.39 -0.54 15.20
CA HIS A 30 5.25 -1.68 15.54
C HIS A 30 4.51 -3.03 15.43
N VAL A 31 3.35 -3.07 14.77
CA VAL A 31 2.51 -4.26 14.66
C VAL A 31 2.68 -4.92 13.29
N LYS A 32 3.05 -6.21 13.31
CA LYS A 32 3.09 -7.04 12.10
C LYS A 32 1.76 -7.77 11.94
N ALA A 33 1.08 -7.58 10.81
CA ALA A 33 -0.25 -8.14 10.54
C ALA A 33 -0.33 -9.66 10.84
N ASN A 34 0.69 -10.44 10.46
CA ASN A 34 0.73 -11.89 10.67
C ASN A 34 0.81 -12.32 12.15
N HIS A 35 1.12 -11.41 13.06
CA HIS A 35 1.24 -11.69 14.49
C HIS A 35 0.03 -11.17 15.29
N VAL A 36 -0.94 -10.55 14.64
CA VAL A 36 -2.13 -10.00 15.29
C VAL A 36 -3.15 -11.11 15.50
N LYS A 37 -3.51 -11.37 16.76
CA LYS A 37 -4.65 -12.23 17.08
C LYS A 37 -5.94 -11.53 16.64
N ALA A 38 -6.79 -12.23 15.90
CA ALA A 38 -8.05 -11.68 15.38
C ALA A 38 -8.91 -11.05 16.48
N GLU A 39 -9.11 -11.75 17.60
CA GLU A 39 -9.90 -11.26 18.74
C GLU A 39 -9.36 -9.92 19.28
N GLN A 40 -8.04 -9.78 19.40
CA GLN A 40 -7.40 -8.55 19.87
C GLN A 40 -7.58 -7.41 18.86
N LEU A 41 -7.52 -7.70 17.56
CA LEU A 41 -7.79 -6.73 16.51
C LEU A 41 -9.22 -6.18 16.62
N PHE A 42 -10.21 -7.07 16.71
CA PHE A 42 -11.62 -6.68 16.81
C PHE A 42 -11.87 -5.82 18.05
N ARG A 43 -11.35 -6.19 19.22
CA ARG A 43 -11.50 -5.39 20.45
C ARG A 43 -10.91 -3.99 20.35
N ILE A 44 -9.73 -3.87 19.75
CA ILE A 44 -9.08 -2.56 19.57
C ILE A 44 -9.87 -1.73 18.56
N ALA A 45 -10.26 -2.33 17.43
CA ALA A 45 -11.07 -1.72 16.40
C ALA A 45 -12.42 -1.19 16.94
N ASP A 46 -13.11 -2.00 17.76
CA ASP A 46 -14.36 -1.62 18.43
C ASP A 46 -14.15 -0.43 19.39
N ALA A 47 -13.05 -0.46 20.18
CA ALA A 47 -12.73 0.60 21.11
C ALA A 47 -12.43 1.95 20.42
N VAL A 48 -11.82 1.92 19.22
CA VAL A 48 -11.56 3.13 18.41
C VAL A 48 -12.64 3.42 17.37
N LYS A 49 -13.68 2.59 17.28
CA LYS A 49 -14.78 2.68 16.30
C LYS A 49 -14.31 2.73 14.84
N LEU A 50 -13.34 1.88 14.49
CA LEU A 50 -12.84 1.71 13.11
C LEU A 50 -13.12 0.30 12.60
N ASP A 51 -13.12 0.12 11.28
CA ASP A 51 -13.12 -1.23 10.71
C ASP A 51 -11.77 -1.92 11.01
N PRO A 52 -11.76 -3.18 11.47
CA PRO A 52 -10.53 -3.95 11.72
C PRO A 52 -9.57 -4.01 10.53
N ARG A 53 -10.07 -3.96 9.29
CA ARG A 53 -9.27 -3.89 8.06
C ARG A 53 -8.61 -2.53 7.91
N GLU A 54 -9.29 -1.44 8.27
CA GLU A 54 -8.68 -0.10 8.26
C GLU A 54 -7.56 0.00 9.31
N LEU A 55 -7.72 -0.67 10.44
CA LEU A 55 -6.67 -0.75 11.47
C LEU A 55 -5.43 -1.54 10.98
N LEU A 56 -5.61 -2.55 10.12
CA LEU A 56 -4.50 -3.37 9.59
C LEU A 56 -3.84 -2.81 8.32
N PHE A 57 -4.64 -2.28 7.40
CA PHE A 57 -4.21 -1.91 6.06
C PHE A 57 -4.20 -0.41 5.83
N GLY A 58 -4.54 0.38 6.85
CA GLY A 58 -4.81 1.79 6.72
C GLY A 58 -6.19 2.07 6.12
N PRO A 59 -6.60 3.35 6.11
CA PRO A 59 -7.90 3.74 5.59
C PRO A 59 -7.96 3.50 4.07
N LEU A 60 -8.70 2.48 3.65
CA LEU A 60 -9.01 2.26 2.24
C LEU A 60 -9.97 3.38 1.76
N GLY A 61 -9.48 4.28 0.91
CA GLY A 61 -10.28 5.33 0.29
C GLY A 61 -10.39 6.66 1.08
N ARG A 62 -9.73 6.79 2.24
CA ARG A 62 -9.51 8.12 2.86
C ARG A 62 -8.02 8.41 2.83
N GLY A 63 -7.58 9.14 1.81
CA GLY A 63 -6.20 9.60 1.67
C GLY A 63 -5.84 10.56 2.80
N VAL A 64 -5.46 10.03 3.96
CA VAL A 64 -4.82 10.80 5.01
C VAL A 64 -3.32 10.67 4.75
N GLY A 65 -2.79 11.60 3.97
CA GLY A 65 -1.33 11.77 3.88
C GLY A 65 -0.81 12.04 5.29
N GLU A 66 0.10 11.19 5.77
CA GLU A 66 0.81 11.43 7.02
C GLU A 66 1.49 12.80 6.96
N ARG A 67 1.05 13.76 7.78
CA ARG A 67 1.77 15.01 7.95
C ARG A 67 3.01 14.74 8.80
N GLY A 68 4.18 14.76 8.16
CA GLY A 68 5.47 14.81 8.87
C GLY A 68 6.45 13.69 8.52
N THR A 69 6.02 12.66 7.80
CA THR A 69 6.94 11.70 7.19
C THR A 69 7.37 12.26 5.83
N ALA A 70 8.46 13.03 5.84
CA ALA A 70 9.25 13.16 4.62
C ALA A 70 9.77 11.76 4.31
N TYR A 71 9.05 11.00 3.49
CA TYR A 71 9.55 9.77 2.90
C TYR A 71 10.84 10.14 2.17
N MET A 72 11.99 9.98 2.82
CA MET A 72 13.31 10.39 2.30
C MET A 72 13.67 9.67 1.00
N HIS A 73 12.85 8.70 0.58
CA HIS A 73 12.95 7.92 -0.64
C HIS A 73 11.72 8.06 -1.53
N MET A 74 11.13 9.27 -1.63
CA MET A 74 10.25 9.56 -2.76
C MET A 74 11.08 9.43 -4.05
N PRO A 75 10.67 8.57 -5.00
CA PRO A 75 11.37 8.50 -6.28
C PRO A 75 11.34 9.87 -6.96
N SER A 76 12.40 10.21 -7.69
CA SER A 76 12.40 11.43 -8.48
C SER A 76 11.26 11.40 -9.49
N GLU A 77 10.76 12.57 -9.90
CA GLU A 77 9.72 12.67 -10.93
C GLU A 77 10.09 11.89 -12.19
N ALA A 78 11.37 11.97 -12.62
CA ALA A 78 11.88 11.20 -13.74
C ALA A 78 11.78 9.67 -13.55
N HIS A 79 11.94 9.17 -12.32
CA HIS A 79 11.75 7.75 -12.03
C HIS A 79 10.26 7.37 -12.07
N LEU A 80 9.39 8.25 -11.57
CA LEU A 80 7.93 8.06 -11.64
C LEU A 80 7.42 8.07 -13.09
N ASP A 81 7.98 8.93 -13.96
CA ASP A 81 7.63 9.00 -15.38
C ASP A 81 7.92 7.69 -16.10
N VAL A 82 9.05 7.04 -15.80
CA VAL A 82 9.40 5.75 -16.41
C VAL A 82 8.46 4.64 -15.93
N TRP A 83 8.09 4.64 -14.65
CA TRP A 83 7.08 3.74 -14.12
C TRP A 83 5.73 3.92 -14.80
N GLN A 84 5.25 5.15 -14.94
CA GLN A 84 3.99 5.46 -15.62
C GLN A 84 4.04 4.99 -17.07
N ALA A 85 5.10 5.29 -17.81
CA ALA A 85 5.26 4.86 -19.19
C ALA A 85 5.27 3.33 -19.34
N ALA A 86 5.85 2.61 -18.39
CA ALA A 86 5.85 1.15 -18.36
C ALA A 86 4.42 0.59 -18.14
N TYR A 87 3.70 1.11 -17.13
CA TYR A 87 2.34 0.67 -16.84
C TYR A 87 1.37 1.00 -17.97
N GLU A 88 1.42 2.21 -18.52
CA GLU A 88 0.61 2.60 -19.69
C GLU A 88 0.86 1.69 -20.89
N LEU A 89 2.13 1.36 -21.16
CA LEU A 89 2.49 0.49 -22.28
C LEU A 89 1.91 -0.91 -22.10
N VAL A 90 2.05 -1.50 -20.91
CA VAL A 90 1.52 -2.84 -20.62
C VAL A 90 0.00 -2.84 -20.64
N ALA A 91 -0.65 -1.86 -20.01
CA ALA A 91 -2.11 -1.74 -19.99
C ALA A 91 -2.67 -1.61 -21.41
N HIS A 92 -2.06 -0.76 -22.24
CA HIS A 92 -2.47 -0.59 -23.64
C HIS A 92 -2.34 -1.89 -24.44
N ILE A 93 -1.23 -2.63 -24.28
CA ILE A 93 -1.04 -3.92 -24.93
C ILE A 93 -2.09 -4.95 -24.50
N LEU A 94 -2.42 -5.01 -23.20
CA LEU A 94 -3.42 -5.94 -22.68
C LEU A 94 -4.82 -5.58 -23.17
N ASP A 95 -5.17 -4.29 -23.18
CA ASP A 95 -6.44 -3.76 -23.67
C ASP A 95 -6.62 -4.03 -25.17
N GLU A 96 -5.62 -3.71 -26.00
CA GLU A 96 -5.66 -4.00 -27.44
C GLU A 96 -5.81 -5.50 -27.76
N ARG A 97 -5.37 -6.37 -26.85
CA ARG A 97 -5.46 -7.83 -26.99
C ARG A 97 -6.71 -8.41 -26.33
N GLY A 98 -7.46 -7.63 -25.55
CA GLY A 98 -8.58 -8.11 -24.73
C GLY A 98 -8.16 -9.18 -23.71
N LEU A 99 -6.95 -9.06 -23.14
CA LEU A 99 -6.39 -10.03 -22.20
C LEU A 99 -6.49 -9.54 -20.76
N GLU A 100 -7.14 -10.33 -19.91
CA GLU A 100 -7.08 -10.19 -18.46
C GLU A 100 -6.10 -11.21 -17.88
N VAL A 101 -4.94 -10.76 -17.40
CA VAL A 101 -3.87 -11.65 -16.90
C VAL A 101 -3.74 -11.68 -15.38
N GLY A 102 -4.55 -10.87 -14.69
CA GLY A 102 -4.58 -10.74 -13.23
C GLY A 102 -3.40 -9.95 -12.66
N TYR A 103 -3.60 -9.36 -11.47
CA TYR A 103 -2.69 -8.35 -10.91
C TYR A 103 -1.23 -8.79 -10.79
N ARG A 104 -0.96 -10.04 -10.41
CA ARG A 104 0.41 -10.54 -10.27
C ARG A 104 1.13 -10.57 -11.62
N ARG A 105 0.46 -10.96 -12.70
CA ARG A 105 1.07 -11.04 -14.02
C ARG A 105 1.24 -9.64 -14.62
N GLU A 106 0.25 -8.77 -14.45
CA GLU A 106 0.35 -7.35 -14.85
C GLU A 106 1.56 -6.69 -14.18
N ALA A 107 1.73 -6.86 -12.87
CA ALA A 107 2.88 -6.33 -12.15
C ALA A 107 4.22 -6.88 -12.66
N THR A 108 4.26 -8.17 -13.04
CA THR A 108 5.47 -8.79 -13.62
C THR A 108 5.83 -8.18 -14.97
N LEU A 109 4.83 -7.95 -15.83
CA LEU A 109 5.02 -7.30 -17.13
C LEU A 109 5.40 -5.83 -16.97
N GLY A 110 4.79 -5.11 -16.03
CA GLY A 110 5.10 -3.73 -15.70
C GLY A 110 6.54 -3.55 -15.21
N LEU A 111 7.00 -4.42 -14.30
CA LEU A 111 8.39 -4.42 -13.82
C LEU A 111 9.38 -4.67 -14.96
N MET A 112 9.11 -5.66 -15.82
CA MET A 112 9.96 -5.95 -16.97
C MET A 112 10.03 -4.78 -17.95
N ALA A 113 8.90 -4.14 -18.23
CA ALA A 113 8.85 -2.97 -19.10
C ALA A 113 9.61 -1.79 -18.50
N HIS A 114 9.46 -1.54 -17.20
CA HIS A 114 10.18 -0.52 -16.46
C HIS A 114 11.70 -0.71 -16.55
N ASP A 115 12.20 -1.91 -16.23
CA ASP A 115 13.64 -2.17 -16.21
C ASP A 115 14.28 -1.94 -17.58
N LEU A 116 13.62 -2.37 -18.66
CA LEU A 116 14.09 -2.14 -20.03
C LEU A 116 14.05 -0.64 -20.41
N LEU A 117 13.02 0.09 -19.99
CA LEU A 117 12.94 1.54 -20.23
C LEU A 117 14.04 2.29 -19.47
N MET A 118 14.32 1.89 -18.22
CA MET A 118 15.43 2.42 -17.42
C MET A 118 16.79 2.14 -18.06
N GLU A 119 16.97 1.01 -18.74
CA GLU A 119 18.15 0.69 -19.55
C GLU A 119 18.24 1.50 -20.87
N GLY A 120 17.26 2.37 -21.16
CA GLY A 120 17.23 3.19 -22.37
C GLY A 120 16.71 2.46 -23.60
N VAL A 121 16.06 1.30 -23.44
CA VAL A 121 15.45 0.57 -24.55
C VAL A 121 14.23 1.35 -25.07
N SER A 122 14.10 1.48 -26.39
CA SER A 122 12.98 2.23 -26.97
C SER A 122 11.62 1.55 -26.72
N ARG A 123 10.57 2.36 -26.50
CA ARG A 123 9.19 1.88 -26.21
C ARG A 123 8.72 0.79 -27.17
N GLY A 124 8.96 0.94 -28.48
CA GLY A 124 8.56 -0.07 -29.47
C GLY A 124 9.29 -1.40 -29.35
N LYS A 125 10.55 -1.40 -28.87
CA LYS A 125 11.28 -2.64 -28.60
C LYS A 125 10.80 -3.29 -27.29
N VAL A 126 10.54 -2.49 -26.26
CA VAL A 126 9.92 -2.97 -25.01
C VAL A 126 8.55 -3.59 -25.28
N ALA A 127 7.71 -2.93 -26.08
CA ALA A 127 6.39 -3.44 -26.46
C ALA A 127 6.46 -4.83 -27.09
N ARG A 128 7.44 -5.06 -27.99
CA ARG A 128 7.66 -6.38 -28.59
C ARG A 128 8.06 -7.43 -27.55
N VAL A 129 8.93 -7.09 -26.59
CA VAL A 129 9.32 -8.00 -25.51
C VAL A 129 8.11 -8.35 -24.64
N VAL A 130 7.34 -7.35 -24.20
CA VAL A 130 6.10 -7.55 -23.43
C VAL A 130 5.16 -8.47 -24.19
N MET A 131 4.94 -8.23 -25.48
CA MET A 131 4.10 -9.05 -26.34
C MET A 131 4.55 -10.50 -26.46
N THR A 132 5.87 -10.75 -26.51
CA THR A 132 6.42 -12.12 -26.50
C THR A 132 6.35 -12.80 -25.14
N ALA A 133 6.19 -12.02 -24.06
CA ALA A 133 6.02 -12.50 -22.70
C ALA A 133 4.54 -12.66 -22.29
N LEU A 134 3.59 -12.33 -23.16
CA LEU A 134 2.18 -12.64 -22.91
C LEU A 134 1.96 -14.17 -22.89
N PRO A 135 1.00 -14.67 -22.08
CA PRO A 135 0.65 -16.08 -22.04
C PRO A 135 0.09 -16.61 -23.36
#